data_AF-A0A076GAN9-F1
#
_entry.id   AF-A0A076GAN9-F1
#
_cell.length_a   1.000
_cell.length_b   1.000
_cell.length_c   1.000
_cell.angle_alpha   90.00
_cell.angle_beta   90.00
_cell.angle_gamma   90.00
#
_symmetry.space_group_name_H-M   'P 1'
#
loop_
_entity.id
_entity.type
_entity.pdbx_description
1 polymer ?
#
loop_
_entity_poly.entity_id
_entity_poly.type
_entity_poly.pdbx_seq_one_letter_code
_entity_poly.pdbx_strand_id
1 'polypeptide(L)'
;SAGGGSITPRSSFGVLILRLTIGYYSDDFQFVWNIYALSAVVEPAGGCGVSAPDVTVTLPDYPGSVPIPLTVYCAKSQNLGYYLSGTTADAGNSIFTNTASFSP
;
A
#
# COMPACT_ATOMS: atom_id res chain seq x y z
N SER A 1 1.24 3.32 12.38
CA SER A 1 0.75 3.77 11.06
C SER A 1 0.90 2.63 10.07
N ALA A 2 -0.12 2.35 9.27
CA ALA A 2 -0.14 1.33 8.20
C ALA A 2 -0.30 1.98 6.80
N GLY A 3 0.23 3.20 6.64
CA GLY A 3 0.27 3.88 5.35
C GLY A 3 1.21 3.16 4.38
N GLY A 4 0.88 3.19 3.10
CA GLY A 4 1.70 2.64 2.03
C GLY A 4 1.87 3.65 0.90
N GLY A 5 3.07 3.73 0.36
CA GLY A 5 3.32 4.42 -0.91
C GLY A 5 3.12 3.44 -2.06
N SER A 6 2.42 3.85 -3.12
CA SER A 6 2.36 3.06 -4.35
C SER A 6 3.58 3.37 -5.21
N ILE A 7 4.39 2.35 -5.50
CA ILE A 7 5.47 2.43 -6.48
C ILE A 7 4.94 1.87 -7.79
N THR A 8 4.73 2.75 -8.76
CA THR A 8 4.24 2.40 -10.11
C THR A 8 5.34 1.68 -10.91
N PRO A 9 5.03 0.74 -11.82
CA PRO A 9 6.04 0.15 -12.69
C PRO A 9 6.85 1.22 -13.42
N ARG A 10 8.16 1.01 -13.49
CA ARG A 10 9.17 1.90 -14.08
C ARG A 10 9.41 3.22 -13.35
N SER A 11 8.86 3.44 -12.16
CA SER A 11 9.28 4.58 -11.34
C SER A 11 10.67 4.32 -10.76
N SER A 12 11.51 5.37 -10.72
CA SER A 12 12.77 5.31 -9.96
C SER A 12 12.45 5.28 -8.47
N PHE A 13 13.10 4.39 -7.72
CA PHE A 13 12.93 4.30 -6.27
C PHE A 13 14.25 4.36 -5.49
N GLY A 14 15.39 4.50 -6.19
CA GLY A 14 16.68 4.66 -5.52
C GLY A 14 17.83 4.90 -6.48
N VAL A 15 18.93 5.38 -5.91
CA VAL A 15 20.21 5.59 -6.60
C VAL A 15 21.31 4.94 -5.77
N LEU A 16 22.04 3.99 -6.36
CA LEU A 16 23.25 3.45 -5.76
C LEU A 16 24.46 4.10 -6.41
N ILE A 17 25.39 4.56 -5.59
CA ILE A 17 26.70 5.05 -6.02
C ILE A 17 27.72 3.99 -5.64
N LEU A 18 28.38 3.41 -6.64
CA LEU A 18 29.32 2.32 -6.48
C LEU A 18 30.72 2.79 -6.82
N ARG A 19 31.72 2.24 -6.13
CA ARG A 19 33.14 2.46 -6.36
C ARG A 19 33.84 1.13 -6.58
N LEU A 20 34.57 1.00 -7.68
CA LEU A 20 35.33 -0.19 -8.04
C LEU A 20 36.82 0.13 -7.99
N THR A 21 37.54 -0.66 -7.20
CA THR A 21 39.00 -0.59 -7.09
C THR A 21 39.61 -1.95 -7.43
N ILE A 22 40.65 -1.99 -8.25
CA ILE A 22 41.34 -3.22 -8.64
C ILE A 22 42.69 -3.26 -7.93
N GLY A 23 42.88 -4.19 -6.98
CA GLY A 23 44.00 -4.18 -6.03
C GLY A 23 45.41 -4.34 -6.60
N TYR A 24 45.57 -4.58 -7.91
CA TYR A 24 46.87 -4.66 -8.57
C TYR A 24 47.28 -3.35 -9.27
N TYR A 25 46.32 -2.44 -9.51
CA TYR A 25 46.53 -1.16 -10.17
C TYR A 25 46.04 -0.01 -9.27
N SER A 26 46.37 1.24 -9.60
CA SER A 26 45.84 2.43 -8.89
C SER A 26 44.45 2.86 -9.40
N ASP A 27 43.74 1.93 -10.05
CA ASP A 27 42.45 2.17 -10.68
C ASP A 27 41.34 2.34 -9.64
N ASP A 28 40.56 3.39 -9.84
CA ASP A 28 39.45 3.76 -8.97
C ASP A 28 38.35 4.42 -9.80
N PHE A 29 37.26 3.68 -10.01
CA PHE A 29 36.15 4.10 -10.85
C PHE A 29 34.87 4.23 -10.04
N GLN A 30 34.10 5.28 -10.31
CA GLN A 30 32.79 5.49 -9.72
C GLN A 30 31.70 5.37 -10.77
N PHE A 31 30.61 4.67 -10.44
CA PHE A 31 29.43 4.53 -11.30
C PHE A 31 28.15 4.69 -10.49
N VAL A 32 27.12 5.17 -11.16
CA VAL A 32 25.80 5.42 -10.59
C VAL A 32 24.81 4.44 -11.20
N TRP A 33 24.11 3.70 -10.36
CA TRP A 33 23.00 2.84 -10.75
C TRP A 33 21.69 3.47 -10.33
N ASN A 34 20.90 3.89 -11.31
CA ASN A 34 19.52 4.31 -11.08
C ASN A 34 18.64 3.06 -11.04
N ILE A 35 17.95 2.85 -9.91
CA ILE A 35 17.13 1.66 -9.70
C ILE A 35 15.67 2.00 -9.97
N TYR A 36 15.05 1.19 -10.82
CA TYR A 36 13.66 1.35 -11.26
C TYR A 36 12.85 0.11 -10.88
N ALA A 37 11.61 0.33 -10.46
CA ALA A 37 10.70 -0.75 -10.10
C ALA A 37 10.27 -1.50 -11.37
N LEU A 38 10.46 -2.81 -11.41
CA LEU A 38 10.03 -3.61 -12.57
C LEU A 38 8.53 -3.87 -12.57
N SER A 39 7.93 -3.99 -11.38
CA SER A 39 6.50 -4.22 -11.15
C SER A 39 5.96 -3.27 -10.08
N ALA A 40 4.64 -3.12 -10.03
CA ALA A 40 4.00 -2.31 -9.01
C ALA A 40 4.20 -2.96 -7.64
N VAL A 41 4.63 -2.18 -6.66
CA VAL A 41 4.77 -2.65 -5.27
C VAL A 41 4.19 -1.58 -4.36
N VAL A 42 3.36 -2.00 -3.40
CA VAL A 42 2.96 -1.14 -2.29
C VAL A 42 4.01 -1.32 -1.21
N GLU A 43 4.85 -0.31 -1.02
CA GLU A 43 5.83 -0.33 0.07
C GLU A 43 5.09 0.02 1.37
N PRO A 44 5.13 -0.85 2.41
CA PRO A 44 4.59 -0.48 3.70
C PRO A 44 5.50 0.62 4.27
N ALA A 45 5.03 1.87 4.18
CA ALA A 45 5.74 3.05 4.68
C ALA A 45 5.69 3.15 6.23
N GLY A 46 5.16 2.12 6.90
CA GLY A 46 5.07 2.02 8.35
C GLY A 46 5.37 0.61 8.84
N GLY A 47 5.51 0.46 10.17
CA GLY A 47 5.82 -0.83 10.80
C GLY A 47 4.72 -1.90 10.68
N CYS A 48 3.63 -1.62 9.97
CA CYS A 48 2.53 -2.54 9.71
C CYS A 48 2.11 -2.52 8.24
N GLY A 49 1.74 -3.68 7.72
CA GLY A 49 1.07 -3.86 6.43
C GLY A 49 -0.36 -4.35 6.61
N VAL A 50 -1.18 -4.13 5.58
CA VAL A 50 -2.53 -4.68 5.47
C VAL A 50 -2.53 -5.90 4.54
N SER A 51 -3.46 -6.83 4.71
CA SER A 51 -3.56 -8.03 3.86
C SER A 51 -3.83 -7.71 2.40
N ALA A 52 -4.57 -6.62 2.13
CA ALA A 52 -4.80 -6.10 0.80
C ALA A 52 -4.99 -4.57 0.86
N PRO A 53 -4.40 -3.81 -0.08
CA PRO A 53 -4.63 -2.36 -0.19
C PRO A 53 -6.05 -2.05 -0.69
N ASP A 54 -6.58 -2.90 -1.59
CA ASP A 54 -7.92 -2.80 -2.16
C ASP A 54 -8.70 -4.08 -1.84
N VAL A 55 -9.90 -3.93 -1.30
CA VAL A 55 -10.78 -5.05 -0.91
C VAL A 55 -12.13 -4.89 -1.59
N THR A 56 -12.54 -5.91 -2.35
CA THR A 56 -13.86 -5.99 -2.97
C THR A 56 -14.69 -7.04 -2.26
N VAL A 57 -15.92 -6.70 -1.89
CA VAL A 57 -16.86 -7.61 -1.20
C VAL A 57 -18.21 -7.54 -1.88
N THR A 58 -18.84 -8.69 -2.08
CA THR A 58 -20.20 -8.79 -2.63
C THR A 58 -21.18 -9.02 -1.48
N LEU A 59 -22.14 -8.11 -1.32
CA LEU A 59 -23.22 -8.28 -0.35
C LEU A 59 -24.24 -9.33 -0.85
N PRO A 60 -24.78 -10.18 0.04
CA PRO A 60 -25.96 -10.98 -0.26
C PRO A 60 -27.23 -10.10 -0.38
N ASP A 61 -28.32 -10.70 -0.87
CA ASP A 61 -29.61 -10.01 -1.01
C ASP A 61 -30.07 -9.38 0.31
N TYR A 62 -30.69 -8.21 0.22
CA TYR A 62 -31.13 -7.44 1.39
C TYR A 62 -32.26 -8.17 2.16
N PRO A 63 -32.23 -8.19 3.51
CA PRO A 63 -31.25 -7.60 4.42
C PRO A 63 -30.15 -8.60 4.86
N GLY A 64 -29.21 -8.90 3.97
CA GLY A 64 -28.07 -9.74 4.29
C GLY A 64 -26.83 -8.95 4.75
N SER A 65 -25.88 -9.65 5.37
CA SER A 65 -24.61 -9.09 5.84
C SER A 65 -23.45 -10.05 5.55
N VAL A 66 -22.25 -9.52 5.39
CA VAL A 66 -21.05 -10.30 5.06
C VAL A 66 -19.82 -9.72 5.78
N PRO A 67 -18.91 -10.56 6.30
CA PRO A 67 -17.64 -10.09 6.86
C PRO A 67 -16.72 -9.50 5.77
N ILE A 68 -15.95 -8.46 6.12
CA ILE A 68 -14.91 -7.89 5.26
C ILE A 68 -13.58 -8.62 5.55
N PRO A 69 -12.95 -9.30 4.57
CA PRO A 69 -11.72 -10.05 4.77
C PRO A 69 -10.49 -9.13 4.73
N LEU A 70 -10.29 -8.32 5.78
CA LEU A 70 -9.16 -7.40 5.91
C LEU A 70 -8.45 -7.62 7.25
N THR A 71 -7.14 -7.85 7.19
CA THR A 71 -6.29 -7.97 8.40
C THR A 71 -5.12 -7.00 8.35
N VAL A 72 -4.57 -6.70 9.53
CA VAL A 72 -3.37 -5.87 9.69
C VAL A 72 -2.31 -6.68 10.41
N TYR A 73 -1.08 -6.60 9.91
CA TYR A 73 0.08 -7.25 10.51
C TYR A 73 1.17 -6.21 10.78
N CYS A 74 1.83 -6.31 11.92
CA CYS A 74 2.93 -5.43 12.30
C CYS A 74 4.19 -6.24 12.60
N ALA A 75 5.35 -5.73 12.18
CA ALA A 75 6.63 -6.38 12.46
C ALA A 75 6.96 -6.44 13.96
N LYS A 76 6.37 -5.55 14.76
CA LYS A 76 6.41 -5.55 16.23
C LYS A 76 5.02 -5.24 16.78
N SER A 77 4.70 -5.77 17.96
CA SER A 77 3.48 -5.42 18.68
C SER A 77 3.41 -3.92 18.92
N GLN A 78 2.29 -3.30 18.54
CA GLN A 78 2.03 -1.89 18.75
C GLN A 78 0.52 -1.65 18.89
N ASN A 79 0.15 -0.57 19.58
CA ASN A 79 -1.24 -0.15 19.68
C ASN A 79 -1.71 0.40 18.33
N LEU A 80 -2.86 -0.09 17.86
CA LEU A 80 -3.44 0.29 16.58
C LEU A 80 -4.82 0.91 16.80
N GLY A 81 -5.11 1.94 16.01
CA GLY A 81 -6.44 2.50 15.81
C GLY A 81 -6.70 2.67 14.33
N TYR A 82 -7.96 2.66 13.94
CA TYR A 82 -8.39 2.89 12.56
C TYR A 82 -9.67 3.73 12.56
N TYR A 83 -9.95 4.35 11.42
CA TYR A 83 -11.20 5.05 11.15
C TYR A 83 -11.60 4.78 9.70
N LEU A 84 -12.89 4.91 9.41
CA LEU A 84 -13.42 4.81 8.05
C LEU A 84 -13.64 6.21 7.47
N SER A 85 -13.52 6.34 6.16
CA SER A 85 -13.73 7.60 5.45
C SER A 85 -14.45 7.35 4.13
N GLY A 86 -15.34 8.26 3.76
CA GLY A 86 -16.14 8.18 2.53
C GLY A 86 -17.36 9.10 2.64
N THR A 87 -18.13 9.20 1.56
CA THR A 87 -19.37 9.98 1.55
C THR A 87 -20.48 9.23 2.28
N THR A 88 -21.15 9.90 3.23
CA THR A 88 -22.25 9.34 4.02
C THR A 88 -23.60 9.94 3.60
N ALA A 89 -24.67 9.18 3.81
CA ALA A 89 -26.04 9.56 3.48
C ALA A 89 -26.85 10.01 4.70
N ASP A 90 -26.41 9.67 5.91
CA ASP A 90 -27.09 9.96 7.17
C ASP A 90 -26.40 11.09 7.96
N ALA A 91 -27.16 11.76 8.83
CA ALA A 91 -26.62 12.81 9.70
C ALA A 91 -25.64 12.27 10.77
N GLY A 92 -25.67 10.96 11.05
CA GLY A 92 -24.79 10.30 12.01
C GLY A 92 -23.42 9.90 11.45
N ASN A 93 -23.18 10.11 10.16
CA ASN A 93 -21.96 9.68 9.45
C ASN A 93 -21.65 8.18 9.63
N SER A 94 -22.69 7.34 9.56
CA SER A 94 -22.61 5.90 9.82
C SER A 94 -23.02 5.02 8.65
N ILE A 95 -23.66 5.60 7.63
CA ILE A 95 -24.15 4.92 6.43
C ILE A 95 -23.50 5.54 5.19
N PHE A 96 -22.65 4.76 4.52
CA PHE A 96 -22.04 5.20 3.26
C PHE A 96 -23.06 5.26 2.13
N THR A 97 -22.96 6.27 1.28
CA THR A 97 -23.87 6.48 0.14
C THR A 97 -23.74 5.37 -0.89
N ASN A 98 -24.87 4.85 -1.38
CA ASN A 98 -24.88 3.92 -2.50
C ASN A 98 -24.50 4.65 -3.81
N THR A 99 -23.41 4.22 -4.45
CA THR A 99 -22.93 4.77 -5.73
C THR A 99 -23.16 3.83 -6.91
N ALA A 100 -23.84 2.70 -6.71
CA ALA A 100 -24.19 1.81 -7.81
C ALA A 100 -25.16 2.52 -8.76
N SER A 101 -24.88 2.45 -10.06
CA SER A 101 -25.75 3.01 -11.10
C SER A 101 -27.04 2.23 -11.28
N PHE A 102 -27.08 0.99 -10.80
CA PHE A 102 -28.26 0.14 -10.74
C PHE A 102 -28.55 -0.18 -9.28
N SER A 103 -29.58 0.45 -8.73
CA SER A 103 -30.27 -0.08 -7.57
C SER A 103 -31.22 -1.19 -8.07
N PRO A 104 -31.44 -2.29 -7.34
CA PRO A 104 -32.76 -2.92 -7.43
C PRO A 104 -33.86 -1.91 -7.05
#